data_AF-A0A9E3DQX3-F1
#
_entry.id   AF-A0A9E3DQX3-F1
#
_cell.length_a   1.000
_cell.length_b   1.000
_cell.length_c   1.000
_cell.angle_alpha   90.00
_cell.angle_beta   90.00
_cell.angle_gamma   90.00
#
_symmetry.space_group_name_H-M   'P 1'
#
loop_
_entity.id
_entity.type
_entity.pdbx_description
1 polymer ?
#
loop_
_entity_poly.entity_id
_entity_poly.type
_entity_poly.pdbx_seq_one_letter_code
_entity_poly.pdbx_strand_id
1 'polypeptide(L)'
;MFHIELRKFPHVARALNLSAAELHQRIVGPWIRDEKIELDDRRWLPAQAKLTIYEAPELAADQIGIGRGWANVTRSGEEVTDRVLADARGVADAPLAGLREELLARVASDVVTIGALVALVNDRFAPMRVSDRLALAEQCVWELLHRGELQILLEGAEREPARADQWEPILLAWETWSGDGAGVLLARKQPGG
;
A
#
# COMPACT_ATOMS: atom_id res chain seq x y z
N MET A 1 6.64 -15.75 -17.85
CA MET A 1 7.27 -16.30 -16.63
C MET A 1 8.23 -15.25 -16.08
N PHE A 2 8.49 -15.28 -14.78
CA PHE A 2 9.35 -14.30 -14.13
C PHE A 2 10.56 -14.95 -13.47
N HIS A 3 11.65 -14.21 -13.43
CA HIS A 3 12.91 -14.62 -12.87
C HIS A 3 13.46 -13.46 -12.05
N ILE A 4 13.96 -13.73 -10.86
CA ILE A 4 14.41 -12.67 -9.95
C ILE A 4 15.83 -12.89 -9.48
N GLU A 5 16.50 -11.79 -9.19
CA GLU A 5 17.73 -11.74 -8.44
C GLU A 5 17.57 -10.80 -7.25
N LEU A 6 17.96 -11.29 -6.07
CA LEU A 6 18.16 -10.50 -4.87
C LEU A 6 19.66 -10.38 -4.61
N ARG A 7 20.16 -9.15 -4.46
CA ARG A 7 21.58 -8.86 -4.31
C ARG A 7 21.84 -7.96 -3.11
N LYS A 8 22.73 -8.40 -2.22
CA LYS A 8 23.25 -7.67 -1.06
C LYS A 8 24.68 -8.14 -0.88
N PHE A 9 25.65 -7.32 -1.26
CA PHE A 9 27.05 -7.72 -1.30
C PHE A 9 27.51 -8.40 0.02
N PRO A 10 28.19 -9.56 -0.03
CA PRO A 10 28.64 -10.31 -1.22
C PRO A 10 27.63 -11.35 -1.74
N HIS A 11 26.40 -11.35 -1.24
CA HIS A 11 25.41 -12.39 -1.48
C HIS A 11 24.47 -12.08 -2.65
N VAL A 12 24.12 -13.15 -3.35
CA VAL A 12 23.12 -13.17 -4.42
C VAL A 12 22.24 -14.39 -4.21
N ALA A 13 20.93 -14.23 -4.34
CA ALA A 13 19.97 -15.33 -4.46
C ALA A 13 19.13 -15.13 -5.72
N ARG A 14 18.69 -16.24 -6.32
CA ARG A 14 17.92 -16.21 -7.57
C ARG A 14 16.79 -17.22 -7.50
N ALA A 15 15.62 -16.81 -7.98
CA ALA A 15 14.53 -17.72 -8.26
C ALA A 15 14.17 -17.61 -9.73
N LEU A 16 14.02 -18.76 -10.39
CA LEU A 16 13.71 -18.87 -11.81
C LEU A 16 12.32 -19.49 -11.98
N ASN A 17 11.70 -19.24 -13.13
CA ASN A 17 10.40 -19.80 -13.51
C ASN A 17 9.26 -19.52 -12.51
N LEU A 18 9.24 -18.33 -11.91
CA LEU A 18 8.11 -17.90 -11.09
C LEU A 18 6.91 -17.57 -11.98
N SER A 19 5.74 -18.10 -11.63
CA SER A 19 4.48 -17.56 -12.13
C SER A 19 4.25 -16.14 -11.59
N ALA A 20 3.32 -15.40 -12.20
CA ALA A 20 2.93 -14.08 -11.70
C ALA A 20 2.43 -14.13 -10.24
N ALA A 21 1.64 -15.16 -9.91
CA ALA A 21 1.11 -15.35 -8.56
C ALA A 21 2.22 -15.63 -7.54
N GLU A 22 3.16 -16.51 -7.86
CA GLU A 22 4.29 -16.82 -6.97
C GLU A 22 5.23 -15.62 -6.80
N LEU A 23 5.52 -14.90 -7.89
CA LEU A 23 6.28 -13.67 -7.84
C LEU A 23 5.64 -12.66 -6.89
N HIS A 24 4.32 -12.46 -7.02
CA HIS A 24 3.61 -11.51 -6.18
C HIS A 24 3.57 -11.93 -4.72
N GLN A 25 3.18 -13.18 -4.44
CA GLN A 25 3.03 -13.70 -3.09
C GLN A 25 4.36 -13.75 -2.33
N ARG A 26 5.44 -14.18 -2.98
CA ARG A 26 6.71 -14.50 -2.30
C ARG A 26 7.70 -13.35 -2.32
N ILE A 27 7.67 -12.51 -3.36
CA ILE A 27 8.71 -11.51 -3.62
C ILE A 27 8.11 -10.10 -3.59
N VAL A 28 7.26 -9.75 -4.56
CA VAL A 28 6.83 -8.36 -4.78
C VAL A 28 5.97 -7.84 -3.63
N GLY A 29 5.00 -8.63 -3.15
CA GLY A 29 4.12 -8.23 -2.05
C GLY A 29 4.89 -7.89 -0.77
N PRO A 30 5.73 -8.79 -0.24
CA PRO A 30 6.60 -8.47 0.89
C PRO A 30 7.55 -7.30 0.58
N TRP A 31 8.11 -7.22 -0.63
CA TRP A 31 9.03 -6.16 -1.02
C TRP A 31 8.42 -4.76 -0.92
N ILE A 32 7.20 -4.56 -1.43
CA ILE A 32 6.53 -3.24 -1.37
C ILE A 32 6.06 -2.87 0.04
N ARG A 33 5.88 -3.85 0.94
CA ARG A 33 5.53 -3.64 2.35
C ARG A 33 6.75 -3.51 3.27
N ASP A 34 7.96 -3.45 2.70
CA ASP A 34 9.24 -3.47 3.43
C ASP A 34 9.38 -4.67 4.40
N GLU A 35 8.74 -5.79 4.06
CA GLU A 35 8.79 -7.03 4.83
C GLU A 35 9.98 -7.90 4.43
N LYS A 36 10.43 -8.77 5.36
CA LYS A 36 11.48 -9.75 5.09
C LYS A 36 11.05 -10.77 4.03
N ILE A 37 11.94 -11.09 3.11
CA ILE A 37 11.80 -12.18 2.14
C ILE A 37 12.78 -13.30 2.51
N GLU A 38 12.30 -14.54 2.54
CA GLU A 38 13.13 -15.72 2.77
C GLU A 38 13.39 -16.44 1.44
N LEU A 39 14.66 -16.48 1.01
CA LEU A 39 15.10 -17.11 -0.24
C LEU A 39 16.53 -17.66 -0.08
N ASP A 40 16.75 -18.90 -0.51
CA ASP A 40 18.02 -19.66 -0.38
C ASP A 40 18.58 -19.62 1.06
N ASP A 41 17.73 -19.96 2.03
CA ASP A 41 18.03 -19.96 3.48
C ASP A 41 18.53 -18.61 4.04
N ARG A 42 18.29 -17.53 3.29
CA ARG A 42 18.68 -16.16 3.67
C ARG A 42 17.47 -15.26 3.79
N ARG A 43 17.60 -14.29 4.68
CA ARG A 43 16.63 -13.20 4.87
C ARG A 43 17.10 -11.97 4.11
N TRP A 44 16.21 -11.44 3.29
CA TRP A 44 16.41 -10.27 2.45
C TRP A 44 15.47 -9.17 2.92
N LEU A 45 16.03 -7.99 3.23
CA LEU A 45 15.27 -6.80 3.61
C LEU A 45 15.32 -5.82 2.44
N PRO A 46 14.18 -5.27 1.98
CA PRO A 46 14.14 -4.35 0.85
C PRO A 46 15.04 -3.13 1.05
N ALA A 47 15.08 -2.55 2.25
CA ALA A 47 16.00 -1.47 2.61
C ALA A 47 17.51 -1.79 2.48
N GLN A 48 17.90 -3.07 2.37
CA GLN A 48 19.31 -3.50 2.37
C GLN A 48 19.72 -4.33 1.15
N ALA A 49 18.81 -4.53 0.20
CA ALA A 49 19.04 -5.39 -0.95
C ALA A 49 18.56 -4.70 -2.22
N LYS A 50 19.08 -5.16 -3.37
CA LYS A 50 18.54 -4.82 -4.68
C LYS A 50 17.74 -6.01 -5.20
N LEU A 51 16.48 -5.77 -5.55
CA LEU A 51 15.65 -6.68 -6.33
C LEU A 51 15.80 -6.36 -7.82
N THR A 52 15.90 -7.38 -8.65
CA THR A 52 15.85 -7.27 -10.11
C THR A 52 14.93 -8.36 -10.63
N ILE A 53 13.98 -8.00 -11.51
CA ILE A 53 12.97 -8.90 -12.04
C ILE A 53 13.09 -8.90 -13.56
N TYR A 54 13.17 -10.09 -14.15
CA TYR A 54 13.14 -10.31 -15.58
C TYR A 54 11.87 -11.08 -15.97
N GLU A 55 11.27 -10.67 -17.08
CA GLU A 55 10.25 -11.43 -17.78
C GLU A 55 10.89 -12.12 -18.98
N ALA A 56 10.79 -13.44 -19.03
CA ALA A 56 11.38 -14.26 -20.09
C ALA A 56 10.58 -15.56 -20.26
N PRO A 57 10.81 -16.34 -21.33
CA PRO A 57 10.30 -17.70 -21.43
C PRO A 57 10.69 -18.56 -20.22
N GLU A 58 9.92 -19.62 -20.00
CA GLU A 58 10.28 -20.65 -19.03
C GLU A 58 11.59 -21.32 -19.44
N LEU A 59 12.49 -21.50 -18.47
CA LEU A 59 13.74 -22.22 -18.67
C LEU A 59 13.54 -23.70 -18.41
N ALA A 60 13.97 -24.53 -19.37
CA ALA A 60 14.05 -25.98 -19.17
C ALA A 60 15.19 -26.35 -18.19
N ALA A 61 15.12 -27.55 -17.62
CA ALA A 61 16.07 -28.00 -16.59
C ALA A 61 17.54 -27.97 -17.05
N ASP A 62 17.79 -28.28 -18.32
CA ASP A 62 19.11 -28.23 -18.96
C ASP A 62 19.65 -26.80 -19.14
N GLN A 63 18.76 -25.80 -19.21
CA GLN A 63 19.11 -24.38 -19.30
C GLN A 63 19.38 -23.73 -17.93
N ILE A 64 18.89 -24.34 -16.85
CA ILE A 64 19.11 -23.90 -15.46
C ILE A 64 20.45 -24.41 -14.92
N GLY A 65 20.86 -25.62 -15.35
CA GLY A 65 22.07 -26.30 -14.88
C GLY A 65 23.35 -25.44 -14.93
N ILE A 66 24.20 -25.62 -13.91
CA ILE A 66 25.55 -25.02 -13.81
C ILE A 66 25.51 -23.47 -13.82
N GLY A 67 24.52 -22.87 -13.16
CA GLY A 67 24.44 -21.40 -13.00
C GLY A 67 24.19 -20.62 -14.30
N ARG A 68 23.85 -21.31 -15.39
CA ARG A 68 23.61 -20.73 -16.72
C ARG A 68 22.24 -20.06 -16.81
N GLY A 69 21.29 -20.45 -15.95
CA GLY A 69 19.92 -19.95 -15.98
C GLY A 69 19.85 -18.43 -15.99
N TRP A 70 20.56 -17.75 -15.10
CA TRP A 70 20.54 -16.29 -15.05
C TRP A 70 21.11 -15.63 -16.30
N ALA A 71 22.23 -16.13 -16.83
CA ALA A 71 22.82 -15.59 -18.05
C ALA A 71 21.90 -15.77 -19.27
N ASN A 72 21.09 -16.84 -19.29
CA ASN A 72 20.08 -17.05 -20.32
C ASN A 72 18.92 -16.06 -20.15
N VAL A 73 18.40 -15.89 -18.93
CA VAL A 73 17.35 -14.90 -18.60
C VAL A 73 17.76 -13.50 -19.05
N THR A 74 18.95 -13.03 -18.69
CA THR A 74 19.38 -11.66 -19.02
C THR A 74 19.64 -11.47 -20.52
N ARG A 75 19.87 -12.55 -21.28
CA ARG A 75 20.12 -12.48 -22.72
C ARG A 75 18.82 -12.42 -23.52
N SER A 76 17.79 -13.16 -23.10
CA SER A 76 16.54 -13.32 -23.85
C SER A 76 15.33 -12.67 -23.19
N GLY A 77 15.48 -12.14 -21.98
CA GLY A 77 14.41 -11.53 -21.20
C GLY A 77 14.52 -10.02 -21.14
N GLU A 78 13.40 -9.40 -20.74
CA GLU A 78 13.30 -7.97 -20.48
C GLU A 78 13.38 -7.73 -18.97
N GLU A 79 14.14 -6.72 -18.52
CA GLU A 79 14.09 -6.29 -17.13
C GLU A 79 12.81 -5.48 -16.88
N VAL A 80 11.97 -5.95 -15.97
CA VAL A 80 10.62 -5.42 -15.72
C VAL A 80 10.43 -4.97 -14.27
N THR A 81 11.52 -4.82 -13.51
CA THR A 81 11.52 -4.50 -12.08
C THR A 81 10.61 -3.32 -11.76
N ASP A 82 10.84 -2.16 -12.37
CA ASP A 82 10.12 -0.93 -12.07
C ASP A 82 8.64 -1.02 -12.44
N ARG A 83 8.34 -1.62 -13.61
CA ARG A 83 6.96 -1.84 -14.07
C ARG A 83 6.18 -2.71 -13.08
N VAL A 84 6.75 -3.86 -12.70
CA VAL A 84 6.10 -4.80 -11.77
C VAL A 84 5.90 -4.18 -10.39
N LEU A 85 6.88 -3.42 -9.88
CA LEU A 85 6.75 -2.75 -8.59
C LEU A 85 5.72 -1.62 -8.62
N ALA A 86 5.65 -0.86 -9.72
CA ALA A 86 4.65 0.19 -9.90
C ALA A 86 3.23 -0.39 -9.98
N ASP A 87 3.03 -1.44 -10.78
CA ASP A 87 1.74 -2.12 -10.91
C ASP A 87 1.28 -2.69 -9.55
N ALA A 88 2.19 -3.34 -8.81
CA ALA A 88 1.88 -3.89 -7.50
C ALA A 88 1.53 -2.82 -6.46
N ARG A 89 2.20 -1.65 -6.49
CA ARG A 89 1.83 -0.51 -5.65
C ARG A 89 0.46 0.03 -6.03
N GLY A 90 0.17 0.20 -7.33
CA GLY A 90 -1.14 0.64 -7.80
C GLY A 90 -2.28 -0.30 -7.37
N VAL A 91 -2.05 -1.61 -7.40
CA VAL A 91 -3.02 -2.61 -6.90
C VAL A 91 -3.16 -2.52 -5.37
N ALA A 92 -2.06 -2.32 -4.63
CA ALA A 92 -2.11 -2.15 -3.17
C ALA A 92 -2.81 -0.84 -2.76
N ASP A 93 -2.74 0.19 -3.59
CA ASP A 93 -3.40 1.50 -3.37
C ASP A 93 -4.86 1.51 -3.82
N ALA A 94 -5.32 0.51 -4.58
CA ALA A 94 -6.70 0.46 -5.11
C ALA A 94 -7.79 0.49 -4.00
N PRO A 95 -7.64 -0.20 -2.86
CA PRO A 95 -8.53 -0.05 -1.71
C PRO A 95 -8.64 1.40 -1.23
N LEU A 96 -7.52 2.11 -1.14
CA LEU A 96 -7.46 3.49 -0.68
C LEU A 96 -8.11 4.44 -1.70
N ALA A 97 -7.84 4.25 -2.99
CA ALA A 97 -8.48 5.03 -4.05
C ALA A 97 -10.02 4.90 -4.02
N GLY A 98 -10.52 3.67 -3.94
CA GLY A 98 -11.96 3.43 -3.85
C GLY A 98 -12.59 3.95 -2.55
N LEU A 99 -11.83 3.96 -1.45
CA LEU A 99 -12.29 4.55 -0.18
C LEU A 99 -12.34 6.09 -0.24
N ARG A 100 -11.33 6.74 -0.85
CA ARG A 100 -11.31 8.20 -1.05
C ARG A 100 -12.51 8.66 -1.87
N GLU A 101 -12.78 8.01 -2.99
CA GLU A 101 -13.93 8.32 -3.85
C GLU A 101 -15.25 8.22 -3.08
N GLU A 102 -15.43 7.15 -2.30
CA GLU A 102 -16.64 6.96 -1.51
C GLU A 102 -16.77 7.97 -0.37
N LEU A 103 -15.68 8.26 0.36
CA LEU A 103 -15.68 9.26 1.42
C LEU A 103 -16.02 10.65 0.85
N LEU A 104 -15.42 11.04 -0.28
CA LEU A 104 -15.73 12.29 -0.95
C LEU A 104 -17.18 12.39 -1.43
N ALA A 105 -17.76 11.28 -1.90
CA ALA A 105 -19.18 11.23 -2.26
C ALA A 105 -20.10 11.42 -1.04
N ARG A 106 -19.75 10.81 0.10
CA ARG A 106 -20.49 10.97 1.36
C ARG A 106 -20.38 12.40 1.91
N VAL A 107 -19.16 12.95 1.98
CA VAL A 107 -18.95 14.33 2.46
C VAL A 107 -19.47 15.42 1.53
N ALA A 108 -19.82 15.07 0.29
CA ALA A 108 -20.52 15.97 -0.62
C ALA A 108 -22.00 16.16 -0.24
N SER A 109 -22.59 15.20 0.47
CA SER A 109 -24.01 15.22 0.87
C SER A 109 -24.20 15.77 2.28
N ASP A 110 -23.35 15.36 3.23
CA ASP A 110 -23.40 15.80 4.62
C ASP A 110 -22.05 15.55 5.32
N VAL A 111 -21.87 16.03 6.55
CA VAL A 111 -20.70 15.70 7.38
C VAL A 111 -20.67 14.20 7.72
N VAL A 112 -19.47 13.64 7.80
CA VAL A 112 -19.24 12.23 8.14
C VAL A 112 -18.47 12.15 9.46
N THR A 113 -18.96 11.39 10.43
CA THR A 113 -18.21 11.13 11.68
C THR A 113 -17.09 10.13 11.42
N ILE A 114 -16.03 10.14 12.25
CA ILE A 114 -15.00 9.10 12.16
C ILE A 114 -15.61 7.71 12.42
N GLY A 115 -16.56 7.58 13.36
CA GLY A 115 -17.28 6.32 13.59
C GLY A 115 -17.98 5.79 12.33
N ALA A 116 -18.61 6.66 11.53
CA ALA A 116 -19.23 6.28 10.27
C ALA A 116 -18.21 5.86 9.19
N LEU A 117 -17.03 6.51 9.15
CA LEU A 117 -15.92 6.08 8.30
C LEU A 117 -15.38 4.70 8.73
N VAL A 118 -15.20 4.48 10.03
CA VAL A 118 -14.73 3.18 10.56
C VAL A 118 -15.73 2.07 10.23
N ALA A 119 -17.04 2.32 10.39
CA ALA A 119 -18.09 1.37 10.00
C ALA A 119 -18.05 1.06 8.50
N LEU A 120 -17.90 2.10 7.65
CA LEU A 120 -17.74 1.92 6.21
C LEU A 120 -16.54 1.01 5.87
N VAL A 121 -15.36 1.30 6.43
CA VAL A 121 -14.16 0.52 6.16
C VAL A 121 -14.29 -0.90 6.70
N ASN A 122 -14.91 -1.07 7.87
CA ASN A 122 -15.16 -2.37 8.47
C ASN A 122 -16.02 -3.27 7.55
N ASP A 123 -17.08 -2.72 6.98
CA ASP A 123 -17.99 -3.46 6.12
C ASP A 123 -17.36 -3.76 4.76
N ARG A 124 -16.72 -2.76 4.14
CA ARG A 124 -16.14 -2.88 2.80
C ARG A 124 -14.89 -3.77 2.75
N PHE A 125 -14.11 -3.77 3.83
CA PHE A 125 -12.84 -4.49 3.90
C PHE A 125 -12.83 -5.56 4.99
N ALA A 126 -13.99 -6.19 5.23
CA ALA A 126 -14.20 -7.25 6.21
C ALA A 126 -13.17 -8.42 6.18
N PRO A 127 -12.53 -8.75 5.05
CA PRO A 127 -11.45 -9.76 5.04
C PRO A 127 -10.09 -9.27 5.59
N MET A 128 -9.81 -7.96 5.64
CA MET A 128 -8.52 -7.40 6.10
C MET A 128 -8.38 -7.48 7.62
N ARG A 129 -7.18 -7.35 8.19
CA ARG A 129 -7.05 -7.26 9.65
C ARG A 129 -7.67 -5.95 10.16
N VAL A 130 -8.16 -5.94 11.39
CA VAL A 130 -8.75 -4.73 12.00
C VAL A 130 -7.74 -3.57 12.02
N SER A 131 -6.47 -3.85 12.30
CA SER A 131 -5.38 -2.86 12.24
C SER A 131 -5.24 -2.23 10.85
N ASP A 132 -5.31 -3.05 9.80
CA ASP A 132 -5.08 -2.59 8.43
C ASP A 132 -6.27 -1.76 7.93
N ARG A 133 -7.48 -2.10 8.39
CA ARG A 133 -8.70 -1.30 8.15
C ARG A 133 -8.57 0.08 8.78
N LEU A 134 -8.19 0.16 10.06
CA LEU A 134 -8.00 1.45 10.72
C LEU A 134 -6.89 2.28 10.07
N ALA A 135 -5.76 1.65 9.71
CA ALA A 135 -4.69 2.31 8.97
C ALA A 135 -5.17 2.87 7.62
N LEU A 136 -6.01 2.12 6.89
CA LEU A 136 -6.59 2.58 5.62
C LEU A 136 -7.51 3.79 5.81
N ALA A 137 -8.32 3.79 6.88
CA ALA A 137 -9.18 4.92 7.23
C ALA A 137 -8.36 6.16 7.59
N GLU A 138 -7.33 6.01 8.42
CA GLU A 138 -6.41 7.07 8.82
C GLU A 138 -5.68 7.66 7.62
N GLN A 139 -5.09 6.82 6.78
CA GLN A 139 -4.38 7.23 5.57
C GLN A 139 -5.32 7.98 4.59
N CYS A 140 -6.57 7.51 4.44
CA CYS A 140 -7.56 8.17 3.59
C CYS A 140 -7.82 9.60 4.05
N VAL A 141 -8.05 9.81 5.34
CA VAL A 141 -8.28 11.14 5.92
C VAL A 141 -7.05 12.03 5.73
N TRP A 142 -5.85 11.53 6.07
CA TRP A 142 -4.61 12.27 5.91
C TRP A 142 -4.39 12.74 4.47
N GLU A 143 -4.55 11.86 3.48
CA GLU A 143 -4.32 12.22 2.08
C GLU A 143 -5.31 13.28 1.60
N LEU A 144 -6.59 13.15 1.95
CA LEU A 144 -7.61 14.10 1.52
C LEU A 144 -7.45 15.48 2.18
N LEU A 145 -6.98 15.54 3.42
CA LEU A 145 -6.64 16.79 4.10
C LEU A 145 -5.47 17.50 3.40
N HIS A 146 -4.39 16.77 3.09
CA HIS A 146 -3.24 17.32 2.38
C HIS A 146 -3.56 17.75 0.95
N ARG A 147 -4.47 17.05 0.27
CA ARG A 147 -4.99 17.43 -1.06
C ARG A 147 -5.94 18.64 -0.99
N GLY A 148 -6.39 19.05 0.19
CA GLY A 148 -7.31 20.15 0.38
C GLY A 148 -8.74 19.83 -0.07
N GLU A 149 -9.11 18.56 -0.15
CA GLU A 149 -10.44 18.08 -0.55
C GLU A 149 -11.35 17.85 0.67
N LEU A 150 -10.73 17.68 1.84
CA LEU A 150 -11.38 17.44 3.12
C LEU A 150 -10.93 18.49 4.15
N GLN A 151 -11.77 18.70 5.17
CA GLN A 151 -11.44 19.42 6.38
C GLN A 151 -12.03 18.69 7.60
N ILE A 152 -11.33 18.79 8.73
CA ILE A 152 -11.83 18.33 10.03
C ILE A 152 -12.63 19.48 10.64
N LEU A 153 -13.85 19.20 11.10
CA LEU A 153 -14.62 20.08 11.97
C LEU A 153 -14.69 19.44 13.36
N LEU A 154 -14.52 20.25 14.40
CA LEU A 154 -14.72 19.79 15.77
C LEU A 154 -16.17 20.04 16.19
N GLU A 155 -16.79 19.05 16.83
CA GLU A 155 -18.15 19.15 17.34
C GLU A 155 -18.24 20.24 18.42
N GLY A 156 -19.08 21.23 18.16
CA GLY A 156 -19.23 22.44 18.97
C GLY A 156 -20.29 23.35 18.34
N ALA A 157 -20.62 24.45 19.02
CA ALA A 157 -21.70 25.36 18.60
C ALA A 157 -21.46 25.97 17.21
N GLU A 158 -20.20 26.24 16.85
CA GLU A 158 -19.83 26.93 15.60
C GLU A 158 -19.16 26.00 14.55
N ARG A 159 -18.86 24.74 14.90
CA ARG A 159 -18.18 23.73 14.05
C ARG A 159 -17.02 24.32 13.25
N GLU A 160 -16.00 24.81 13.95
CA GLU A 160 -14.84 25.43 13.32
C GLU A 160 -13.91 24.41 12.64
N PRO A 161 -13.33 24.74 11.47
CA PRO A 161 -12.33 23.91 10.82
C PRO A 161 -11.03 23.84 11.62
N ALA A 162 -10.52 22.64 11.86
CA ALA A 162 -9.21 22.43 12.46
C ALA A 162 -8.09 22.88 11.52
N ARG A 163 -7.16 23.66 12.05
CA ARG A 163 -5.97 24.15 11.34
C ARG A 163 -4.97 23.00 11.11
N ALA A 164 -4.07 23.15 10.14
CA ALA A 164 -3.13 22.10 9.76
C ALA A 164 -2.21 21.65 10.91
N ASP A 165 -1.82 22.56 11.81
CA ASP A 165 -1.04 22.27 13.02
C ASP A 165 -1.81 21.43 14.05
N GLN A 166 -3.13 21.28 13.89
CA GLN A 166 -4.00 20.50 14.77
C GLN A 166 -4.33 19.13 14.21
N TRP A 167 -4.04 18.83 12.94
CA TRP A 167 -4.42 17.55 12.32
C TRP A 167 -3.73 16.36 12.99
N GLU A 168 -2.42 16.45 13.20
CA GLU A 168 -1.63 15.37 13.81
C GLU A 168 -2.12 14.99 15.23
N PRO A 169 -2.23 15.92 16.19
CA PRO A 169 -2.71 15.56 17.53
C PRO A 169 -4.15 15.04 17.54
N ILE A 170 -4.99 15.46 16.59
CA ILE A 170 -6.36 14.92 16.45
C ILE A 170 -6.33 13.50 15.89
N LEU A 171 -5.65 13.28 14.77
CA LEU A 171 -5.66 11.99 14.06
C LEU A 171 -4.82 10.92 14.74
N LEU A 172 -3.85 11.27 15.58
CA LEU A 172 -3.09 10.28 16.36
C LEU A 172 -3.72 9.99 17.74
N ALA A 173 -4.79 10.68 18.12
CA ALA A 173 -5.50 10.42 19.37
C ALA A 173 -6.33 9.13 19.27
N TRP A 174 -6.26 8.28 20.30
CA TRP A 174 -7.02 7.04 20.36
C TRP A 174 -8.53 7.29 20.35
N GLU A 175 -8.97 8.37 20.98
CA GLU A 175 -10.36 8.78 21.11
C GLU A 175 -11.00 9.09 19.75
N THR A 176 -10.22 9.56 18.78
CA THR A 176 -10.68 9.85 17.41
C THR A 176 -11.11 8.57 16.68
N TRP A 177 -10.44 7.45 16.94
CA TRP A 177 -10.66 6.18 16.23
C TRP A 177 -11.46 5.16 17.03
N SER A 178 -11.92 5.53 18.22
CA SER A 178 -12.69 4.67 19.11
C SER A 178 -14.07 5.27 19.42
N GLY A 179 -15.06 4.41 19.62
CA GLY A 179 -16.44 4.84 19.87
C GLY A 179 -17.01 5.69 18.73
N ASP A 180 -17.65 6.82 19.08
CA ASP A 180 -18.27 7.74 18.11
C ASP A 180 -17.27 8.74 17.48
N GLY A 181 -15.97 8.63 17.79
CA GLY A 181 -14.91 9.42 17.17
C GLY A 181 -14.70 10.81 17.77
N ALA A 182 -14.91 10.95 19.08
CA ALA A 182 -14.59 12.16 19.88
C ALA A 182 -15.13 13.49 19.33
N GLY A 183 -16.27 13.49 18.62
CA GLY A 183 -16.83 14.70 18.02
C GLY A 183 -16.02 15.21 16.82
N VAL A 184 -15.17 14.37 16.22
CA VAL A 184 -14.45 14.68 14.98
C VAL A 184 -15.35 14.41 13.79
N LEU A 185 -15.62 15.48 13.04
CA LEU A 185 -16.45 15.45 11.83
C LEU A 185 -15.58 15.72 10.60
N LEU A 186 -15.85 15.01 9.52
CA LEU A 186 -15.22 15.17 8.23
C LEU A 186 -16.19 15.88 7.30
N ALA A 187 -15.75 16.99 6.72
CA ALA A 187 -16.55 17.76 5.78
C ALA A 187 -15.75 18.02 4.50
N ARG A 188 -16.44 18.14 3.37
CA ARG A 188 -15.80 18.53 2.12
C ARG A 188 -15.27 19.97 2.26
N LYS A 189 -14.02 20.18 1.87
CA LYS A 189 -13.47 21.52 1.74
C LYS A 189 -13.91 22.09 0.40
N GLN A 190 -14.72 23.15 0.43
CA GLN A 190 -15.11 23.86 -0.79
C GLN A 190 -13.84 24.52 -1.38
N PRO A 191 -13.54 24.35 -2.68
CA PRO A 191 -12.43 25.05 -3.29
C PRO A 191 -12.75 26.55 -3.37
N GLY A 192 -12.15 27.33 -2.47
CA GLY A 192 -12.05 28.80 -2.53
C GLY A 192 -13.36 29.57 -2.74
N GLY A 193 -13.95 30.02 -1.63
CA GLY A 193 -14.60 31.34 -1.60
C GLY A 193 -13.58 32.42 -1.29
#